data_AF-U5SAX1-F1
#
_entry.id   AF-U5SAX1-F1
#
_cell.length_a   1.000
_cell.length_b   1.000
_cell.length_c   1.000
_cell.angle_alpha   90.00
_cell.angle_beta   90.00
_cell.angle_gamma   90.00
#
_symmetry.space_group_name_H-M   'P 1'
#
loop_
_entity.id
_entity.type
_entity.pdbx_description
1 polymer ?
#
loop_
_entity_poly.entity_id
_entity_poly.type
_entity_poly.pdbx_seq_one_letter_code
_entity_poly.pdbx_strand_id
1 'polypeptide(L)'
;MVVLKFWLSLGLFVLVLIFMLVAFLLKKRNNKKLVNCTSKTSGTVYGYEARGNGLFYPLVEFEVDGTSYKGKLVYRGIMVKAATFYGEAEVIGDKFAPTLRVKRNPRISFNPLEKEIPRGSVLDVYYNPENPEENYVQRFVKSIVSQIFFYGAIYFIIMEIFLYLVL
;
A
#
# COMPACT_ATOMS: atom_id res chain seq x y z
N MET A 1 -41.70 11.47 -11.85
CA MET A 1 -40.39 11.32 -12.55
C MET A 1 -39.37 12.38 -12.11
N VAL A 2 -39.72 13.67 -12.08
CA VAL A 2 -38.81 14.77 -11.69
C VAL A 2 -38.31 14.66 -10.24
N VAL A 3 -39.22 14.40 -9.29
CA VAL A 3 -38.87 14.27 -7.86
C VAL A 3 -37.86 13.14 -7.62
N LEU A 4 -38.04 11.99 -8.27
CA LEU A 4 -37.13 10.84 -8.14
C LEU A 4 -35.72 11.15 -8.67
N LYS A 5 -35.61 11.84 -9.83
CA LYS A 5 -34.33 12.28 -10.40
C LYS A 5 -33.59 13.24 -9.48
N PHE A 6 -34.33 14.15 -8.85
CA PHE A 6 -33.75 15.11 -7.91
C PHE A 6 -33.10 14.41 -6.71
N TRP A 7 -33.78 13.45 -6.09
CA TRP A 7 -33.20 12.68 -4.97
C TRP A 7 -32.01 11.81 -5.39
N LEU A 8 -32.05 11.22 -6.60
CA LEU A 8 -30.95 10.45 -7.16
C LEU A 8 -29.70 11.30 -7.41
N SER A 9 -29.84 12.47 -8.05
CA SER A 9 -28.73 13.40 -8.27
C SER A 9 -28.17 13.93 -6.96
N LEU A 10 -29.03 14.32 -6.02
CA LEU A 10 -28.58 14.80 -4.71
C LEU A 10 -27.76 13.74 -3.97
N GLY A 11 -28.21 12.47 -3.99
CA GLY A 11 -27.46 11.37 -3.40
C GLY A 11 -26.10 11.13 -4.06
N LEU A 12 -26.04 11.19 -5.39
CA LEU A 12 -24.81 10.99 -6.14
C LEU A 12 -23.81 12.15 -5.91
N PHE A 13 -24.30 13.37 -5.85
CA PHE A 13 -23.51 14.55 -5.54
C PHE A 13 -22.89 14.48 -4.15
N VAL A 14 -23.66 14.07 -3.13
CA VAL A 14 -23.13 13.83 -1.78
C VAL A 14 -22.04 12.74 -1.79
N LEU A 15 -22.23 11.68 -2.57
CA LEU A 15 -21.24 10.60 -2.70
C LEU A 15 -19.92 11.11 -3.32
N VAL A 16 -19.99 11.99 -4.33
CA VAL A 16 -18.82 12.66 -4.93
C VAL A 16 -18.07 13.47 -3.87
N LEU A 17 -18.77 14.26 -3.06
CA LEU A 17 -18.16 15.06 -1.99
C LEU A 17 -17.45 14.18 -0.95
N ILE A 18 -18.06 13.06 -0.54
CA ILE A 18 -17.45 12.11 0.39
C ILE A 18 -16.18 11.51 -0.21
N PHE A 19 -16.23 11.05 -1.46
CA PHE A 19 -15.07 10.46 -2.13
C PHE A 19 -13.91 11.47 -2.27
N MET A 20 -14.21 12.72 -2.63
CA MET A 20 -13.23 13.80 -2.70
C MET A 20 -12.60 14.11 -1.34
N LEU A 21 -13.42 14.20 -0.28
CA LEU A 21 -12.93 14.45 1.08
C LEU A 21 -12.00 13.32 1.54
N VAL A 22 -12.41 12.07 1.37
CA VAL A 22 -11.58 10.90 1.74
C VAL A 22 -10.27 10.89 0.94
N ALA A 23 -10.32 11.13 -0.37
CA ALA A 23 -9.13 11.23 -1.21
C ALA A 23 -8.15 12.30 -0.70
N PHE A 24 -8.67 13.48 -0.34
CA PHE A 24 -7.88 14.59 0.19
C PHE A 24 -7.21 14.25 1.52
N LEU A 25 -7.97 13.70 2.48
CA LEU A 25 -7.45 13.31 3.81
C LEU A 25 -6.35 12.26 3.68
N LEU A 26 -6.55 11.23 2.85
CA LEU A 26 -5.54 10.20 2.60
C LEU A 26 -4.28 10.76 1.93
N LYS A 27 -4.45 11.67 0.95
CA LYS A 27 -3.31 12.33 0.28
C LYS A 27 -2.52 13.18 1.27
N LYS A 28 -3.21 13.95 2.13
CA LYS A 28 -2.59 14.78 3.18
C LYS A 28 -1.80 13.91 4.17
N ARG A 29 -2.40 12.81 4.64
CA ARG A 29 -1.73 11.84 5.54
C ARG A 29 -0.47 11.25 4.91
N ASN A 30 -0.53 10.82 3.65
CA ASN A 30 0.62 10.25 2.96
C ASN A 30 1.75 11.28 2.79
N ASN A 31 1.41 12.53 2.45
CA ASN A 31 2.40 13.59 2.32
C ASN A 31 3.02 13.95 3.68
N LYS A 32 2.21 14.03 4.74
CA LYS A 32 2.71 14.27 6.10
C LYS A 32 3.72 13.20 6.51
N LYS A 33 3.41 11.92 6.28
CA LYS A 33 4.33 10.82 6.57
C LYS A 33 5.65 10.95 5.80
N LEU A 34 5.60 11.30 4.52
CA LEU A 34 6.81 11.51 3.71
C LEU A 34 7.67 12.68 4.22
N VAL A 35 7.05 13.78 4.63
CA VAL A 35 7.76 14.99 5.09
C VAL A 35 8.31 14.82 6.51
N ASN A 36 7.57 14.15 7.39
CA ASN A 36 7.93 14.05 8.80
C ASN A 36 8.94 12.95 9.10
N CYS A 37 9.05 11.91 8.27
CA CYS A 37 10.01 10.82 8.48
C CYS A 37 11.43 11.24 8.04
N THR A 38 12.09 12.05 8.87
CA THR A 38 13.40 12.64 8.55
C THR A 38 14.58 11.89 9.15
N SER A 39 14.36 11.12 10.22
CA SER A 39 15.43 10.35 10.87
C SER A 39 15.51 8.94 10.34
N LYS A 40 16.71 8.36 10.41
CA LYS A 40 17.04 7.02 9.94
C LYS A 40 17.64 6.20 11.09
N THR A 41 17.22 4.95 11.20
CA THR A 41 17.83 3.95 12.10
C THR A 41 17.87 2.59 11.40
N SER A 42 18.53 1.62 12.01
CA SER A 42 18.55 0.23 11.57
C SER A 42 17.53 -0.56 12.37
N GLY A 43 16.73 -1.36 11.66
CA GLY A 43 15.80 -2.29 12.27
C GLY A 43 16.06 -3.72 11.83
N THR A 44 15.70 -4.68 12.68
CA THR A 44 15.91 -6.11 12.46
C THR A 44 14.61 -6.79 12.04
N VAL A 45 14.67 -7.62 11.00
CA VAL A 45 13.52 -8.40 10.54
C VAL A 45 13.23 -9.52 11.54
N TYR A 46 12.15 -9.39 12.30
CA TYR A 46 11.75 -10.40 13.30
C TYR A 46 10.71 -11.38 12.77
N GLY A 47 9.99 -11.02 11.70
CA GLY A 47 8.87 -11.83 11.23
C GLY A 47 8.29 -11.39 9.90
N TYR A 48 7.15 -12.00 9.57
CA TYR A 48 6.50 -11.90 8.28
C TYR A 48 4.98 -11.84 8.42
N GLU A 49 4.33 -10.94 7.69
CA GLU A 49 2.87 -10.79 7.71
C GLU A 49 2.25 -11.14 6.34
N ALA A 50 1.22 -11.97 6.35
CA ALA A 50 0.52 -12.36 5.13
C ALA A 50 -0.18 -11.16 4.47
N ARG A 51 -0.05 -11.01 3.15
CA ARG A 51 -0.77 -9.98 2.38
C ARG A 51 -1.69 -10.54 1.29
N GLY A 52 -1.72 -11.86 1.14
CA GLY A 52 -2.47 -12.57 0.10
C GLY A 52 -1.57 -13.18 -0.98
N ASN A 53 -2.13 -14.05 -1.82
CA ASN A 53 -1.42 -14.79 -2.87
C ASN A 53 -0.21 -15.61 -2.38
N GLY A 54 -0.20 -15.99 -1.10
CA GLY A 54 0.91 -16.73 -0.47
C GLY A 54 2.19 -15.92 -0.29
N LEU A 55 2.11 -14.58 -0.34
CA LEU A 55 3.23 -13.68 -0.16
C LEU A 55 3.18 -13.02 1.23
N PHE A 56 4.32 -13.00 1.91
CA PHE A 56 4.45 -12.44 3.24
C PHE A 56 5.47 -11.31 3.26
N TYR A 57 5.13 -10.22 3.92
CA TYR A 57 5.95 -9.00 3.96
C TYR A 57 6.79 -8.96 5.23
N PRO A 58 8.08 -8.56 5.14
CA PRO A 58 8.93 -8.43 6.31
C PRO A 58 8.38 -7.43 7.33
N LEU A 59 8.35 -7.87 8.58
CA LEU A 59 8.12 -7.05 9.77
C LEU A 59 9.47 -6.76 10.42
N VAL A 60 9.69 -5.49 10.75
CA VAL A 60 10.94 -4.97 11.28
C VAL A 60 10.70 -4.43 12.67
N GLU A 61 11.62 -4.71 13.59
CA GLU A 61 11.66 -4.10 14.92
C GLU A 61 12.86 -3.16 14.99
N PHE A 62 12.68 -1.98 15.56
CA PHE A 62 13.73 -0.96 15.69
C PHE A 62 13.56 -0.20 17.00
N GLU A 63 14.64 0.38 17.50
CA GLU A 63 14.64 1.09 18.79
C GLU A 63 14.88 2.60 18.58
N VAL A 64 14.16 3.42 19.34
CA VAL A 64 14.37 4.86 19.46
C VAL A 64 14.30 5.20 20.95
N ASP A 65 15.36 5.80 21.49
CA ASP A 65 15.45 6.23 22.90
C ASP A 65 15.06 5.15 23.93
N GLY A 66 15.52 3.90 23.75
CA GLY A 66 15.20 2.80 24.66
C GLY A 66 13.82 2.15 24.43
N THR A 67 13.02 2.66 23.49
CA THR A 67 11.67 2.17 23.20
C THR A 67 11.64 1.41 21.86
N SER A 68 11.09 0.20 21.86
CA SER A 68 10.94 -0.63 20.66
C SER A 68 9.68 -0.25 19.86
N TYR A 69 9.86 -0.12 18.56
CA TYR A 69 8.83 0.20 17.57
C TYR A 69 8.81 -0.83 16.44
N LYS A 70 7.66 -0.92 15.78
CA LYS A 70 7.44 -1.84 14.66
C LYS A 70 7.32 -1.09 13.34
N GLY A 71 8.03 -1.61 12.34
CA GLY A 71 7.96 -1.19 10.96
C GLY A 71 7.56 -2.35 10.04
N LYS A 72 7.08 -2.01 8.85
CA LYS A 72 6.69 -2.99 7.83
C LYS A 72 7.24 -2.57 6.48
N LEU A 73 7.86 -3.51 5.77
CA LEU A 73 8.24 -3.30 4.37
C LEU A 73 7.00 -3.47 3.48
N VAL A 74 6.55 -2.36 2.89
CA VAL A 74 5.31 -2.32 2.09
C VAL A 74 5.68 -2.12 0.61
N TYR A 75 5.05 -2.92 -0.26
CA TYR A 75 5.10 -2.76 -1.71
C TYR A 75 3.82 -2.12 -2.25
N ARG A 76 3.96 -1.38 -3.36
CA ARG A 76 2.86 -0.72 -4.08
C ARG A 76 1.98 -1.75 -4.79
N GLY A 77 2.60 -2.75 -5.37
CA GLY A 77 1.94 -3.83 -6.09
C GLY A 77 2.84 -5.07 -6.16
N ILE A 78 2.24 -6.19 -6.54
CA ILE A 78 2.93 -7.47 -6.73
C ILE A 78 2.64 -7.93 -8.16
N MET A 79 3.69 -8.18 -8.94
CA MET A 79 3.62 -8.82 -10.23
C MET A 79 4.09 -10.26 -10.09
N VAL A 80 3.15 -11.20 -10.19
CA VAL A 80 3.44 -12.63 -10.12
C VAL A 80 3.56 -13.18 -11.54
N LYS A 81 4.73 -13.74 -11.87
CA LYS A 81 4.91 -14.57 -13.07
C LYS A 81 4.82 -16.04 -12.66
N ALA A 82 4.04 -16.82 -13.39
CA ALA A 82 4.04 -18.28 -13.20
C ALA A 82 5.43 -18.83 -13.59
N ALA A 83 6.02 -19.59 -12.68
CA ALA A 83 7.16 -20.45 -13.03
C ALA A 83 6.67 -21.65 -13.84
N THR A 84 7.58 -22.31 -14.54
CA THR A 84 7.34 -23.68 -15.02
C THR A 84 7.10 -24.62 -13.84
N PHE A 85 6.50 -25.79 -14.07
CA PHE A 85 6.21 -26.76 -13.01
C PHE A 85 7.44 -27.16 -12.17
N TYR A 86 8.64 -27.05 -12.73
CA TYR A 86 9.92 -27.35 -12.08
C TYR A 86 10.71 -26.10 -11.65
N GLY A 87 10.21 -24.89 -11.94
CA GLY A 87 10.93 -23.65 -11.62
C GLY A 87 10.85 -23.32 -10.12
N GLU A 88 11.89 -22.70 -9.57
CA GLU A 88 11.87 -22.21 -8.19
C GLU A 88 11.03 -20.93 -8.05
N ALA A 89 10.60 -20.65 -6.81
CA ALA A 89 10.04 -19.36 -6.45
C ALA A 89 11.17 -18.38 -6.12
N GLU A 90 11.21 -17.23 -6.81
CA GLU A 90 12.30 -16.26 -6.71
C GLU A 90 11.78 -14.83 -6.85
N VAL A 91 12.50 -13.88 -6.25
CA VAL A 91 12.27 -12.44 -6.47
C VAL A 91 13.03 -12.04 -7.72
N ILE A 92 12.33 -11.41 -8.67
CA ILE A 92 12.92 -11.00 -9.95
C ILE A 92 13.31 -9.52 -9.88
N GLY A 93 14.59 -9.23 -10.07
CA GLY A 93 15.11 -7.86 -10.06
C GLY A 93 15.25 -7.31 -8.65
N ASP A 94 15.09 -5.99 -8.49
CA ASP A 94 15.30 -5.34 -7.20
C ASP A 94 14.20 -5.69 -6.17
N LYS A 95 14.61 -6.36 -5.09
CA LYS A 95 13.74 -6.73 -3.96
C LYS A 95 13.17 -5.54 -3.21
N PHE A 96 13.74 -4.34 -3.35
CA PHE A 96 13.23 -3.09 -2.81
C PHE A 96 12.55 -2.22 -3.87
N ALA A 97 12.28 -2.71 -5.08
CA ALA A 97 11.50 -1.95 -6.05
C ALA A 97 10.08 -1.67 -5.52
N PRO A 98 9.46 -0.51 -5.81
CA PRO A 98 8.08 -0.22 -5.40
C PRO A 98 7.07 -1.30 -5.78
N THR A 99 7.23 -1.91 -6.95
CA THR A 99 6.45 -3.07 -7.39
C THR A 99 7.31 -4.32 -7.24
N LEU A 100 6.89 -5.24 -6.39
CA LEU A 100 7.60 -6.51 -6.24
C LEU A 100 7.32 -7.40 -7.44
N ARG A 101 8.36 -7.95 -8.05
CA ARG A 101 8.23 -8.96 -9.10
C ARG A 101 8.65 -10.29 -8.52
N VAL A 102 7.77 -11.28 -8.59
CA VAL A 102 8.05 -12.64 -8.10
C VAL A 102 7.72 -13.65 -9.17
N LYS A 103 8.59 -14.65 -9.30
CA LYS A 103 8.28 -15.89 -9.98
C LYS A 103 7.73 -16.86 -8.94
N ARG A 104 6.63 -17.55 -9.24
CA ARG A 104 6.03 -18.48 -8.28
C ARG A 104 5.78 -19.85 -8.91
N ASN A 105 6.20 -20.90 -8.20
CA ASN A 105 5.79 -22.27 -8.47
C ASN A 105 4.48 -22.58 -7.73
N PRO A 106 3.40 -23.01 -8.41
CA PRO A 106 2.14 -23.37 -7.77
C PRO A 106 2.25 -24.48 -6.71
N ARG A 107 3.26 -25.35 -6.78
CA ARG A 107 3.44 -26.48 -5.85
C ARG A 107 4.28 -26.16 -4.62
N ILE A 108 4.97 -25.02 -4.59
CA ILE A 108 5.89 -24.65 -3.51
C ILE A 108 5.26 -23.53 -2.69
N SER A 109 5.03 -23.78 -1.40
CA SER A 109 4.41 -22.82 -0.46
C SER A 109 5.39 -21.83 0.16
N PHE A 110 6.65 -21.82 -0.28
CA PHE A 110 7.70 -20.98 0.29
C PHE A 110 7.57 -19.50 -0.13
N ASN A 111 7.92 -18.58 0.77
CA ASN A 111 7.91 -17.15 0.50
C ASN A 111 9.24 -16.71 -0.14
N PRO A 112 9.29 -16.34 -1.43
CA PRO A 112 10.53 -15.94 -2.09
C PRO A 112 11.19 -14.71 -1.43
N LEU A 113 10.42 -13.85 -0.76
CA LEU A 113 10.95 -12.72 0.01
C LEU A 113 11.72 -13.15 1.27
N GLU A 114 11.39 -14.30 1.86
CA GLU A 114 12.08 -14.81 3.05
C GLU A 114 13.45 -15.41 2.69
N LYS A 115 13.66 -15.88 1.45
CA LYS A 115 14.98 -16.28 0.94
C LYS A 115 15.88 -15.06 0.72
N GLU A 116 15.33 -13.97 0.21
CA GLU A 116 16.08 -12.74 -0.09
C GLU A 116 16.33 -11.83 1.11
N ILE A 117 15.48 -11.90 2.13
CA ILE A 117 15.53 -11.07 3.33
C ILE A 117 15.29 -11.97 4.55
N PRO A 118 16.19 -12.92 4.88
CA PRO A 118 15.95 -13.84 5.98
C PRO A 118 15.71 -13.12 7.31
N ARG A 119 15.05 -13.78 8.26
CA ARG A 119 14.90 -13.26 9.62
C ARG A 119 16.27 -12.94 10.21
N GLY A 120 16.36 -11.84 10.97
CA GLY A 120 17.62 -11.29 11.45
C GLY A 120 18.31 -10.35 10.45
N SER A 121 17.82 -10.23 9.21
CA SER A 121 18.32 -9.21 8.28
C SER A 121 18.09 -7.81 8.84
N VAL A 122 19.06 -6.91 8.62
CA VAL A 122 18.98 -5.51 8.99
C VAL A 122 18.45 -4.70 7.81
N LEU A 123 17.43 -3.89 8.05
CA LEU A 123 16.83 -2.98 7.07
C LEU A 123 16.86 -1.55 7.57
N ASP A 124 16.96 -0.59 6.65
CA ASP A 124 16.85 0.82 7.00
C ASP A 124 15.41 1.16 7.37
N VAL A 125 15.23 1.85 8.50
CA VAL A 125 13.94 2.38 8.93
C VAL A 125 14.02 3.89 8.99
N TYR A 126 13.12 4.55 8.27
CA TYR A 126 12.95 6.00 8.33
C TYR A 126 11.73 6.29 9.19
N TYR A 127 11.86 7.18 10.16
CA TYR A 127 10.82 7.47 11.14
C TYR A 127 10.73 8.95 11.46
N ASN A 128 9.57 9.37 11.96
CA ASN A 128 9.35 10.71 12.50
C ASN A 128 9.92 10.79 13.93
N PRO A 129 10.91 11.65 14.21
CA PRO A 129 11.49 11.81 15.55
C PRO A 129 10.49 12.17 16.63
N GLU A 130 9.46 12.95 16.28
CA GLU A 130 8.41 13.36 17.22
C GLU A 130 7.36 12.25 17.44
N ASN A 131 7.25 11.30 16.51
CA ASN A 131 6.31 10.19 16.59
C ASN A 131 6.81 8.95 15.81
N PRO A 132 7.63 8.08 16.43
CA PRO A 132 8.26 6.95 15.73
C PRO A 132 7.29 5.90 15.17
N GLU A 133 6.02 5.88 15.58
CA GLU A 133 4.98 5.06 14.94
C GLU A 133 4.74 5.45 13.47
N GLU A 134 4.98 6.71 13.12
CA GLU A 134 5.06 7.15 11.73
C GLU A 134 6.43 6.77 11.15
N ASN A 135 6.52 5.57 10.57
CA ASN A 135 7.76 5.07 9.96
C ASN A 135 7.53 4.35 8.62
N TYR A 136 8.59 4.20 7.82
CA TYR A 136 8.62 3.31 6.66
C TYR A 136 9.96 2.59 6.54
N VAL A 137 9.94 1.36 6.03
CA VAL A 137 11.12 0.52 5.88
C VAL A 137 11.66 0.63 4.46
N GLN A 138 12.95 0.93 4.34
CA GLN A 138 13.79 1.11 3.14
C GLN A 138 13.37 2.24 2.21
N ARG A 139 12.08 2.37 1.90
CA ARG A 139 11.52 3.38 1.00
C ARG A 139 10.10 3.73 1.37
N PHE A 140 9.71 4.97 1.06
CA PHE A 140 8.32 5.37 1.14
C PHE A 140 7.53 4.84 -0.06
N VAL A 141 6.39 4.20 0.20
CA VAL A 141 5.45 3.79 -0.84
C VAL A 141 4.14 4.55 -0.67
N LYS A 142 3.85 5.41 -1.65
CA LYS A 142 2.59 6.16 -1.69
C LYS A 142 1.42 5.20 -1.92
N SER A 143 0.43 5.26 -1.03
CA SER A 143 -0.80 4.49 -1.17
C SER A 143 -1.63 4.98 -2.37
N ILE A 144 -2.03 4.04 -3.23
CA ILE A 144 -2.90 4.28 -4.40
C ILE A 144 -4.35 4.54 -3.96
N VAL A 145 -4.72 4.22 -2.71
CA VAL A 145 -6.11 4.36 -2.22
C VAL A 145 -6.65 5.78 -2.41
N SER A 146 -5.83 6.80 -2.14
CA SER A 146 -6.22 8.21 -2.41
C SER A 146 -6.57 8.46 -3.88
N GLN A 147 -5.86 7.81 -4.82
CA GLN A 147 -6.13 7.93 -6.25
C GLN A 147 -7.41 7.18 -6.64
N ILE A 148 -7.69 6.02 -6.02
CA ILE A 148 -8.93 5.25 -6.25
C ILE A 148 -10.15 6.08 -5.88
N PHE A 149 -10.16 6.71 -4.69
CA PHE A 149 -11.26 7.59 -4.29
C PHE A 149 -11.41 8.79 -5.22
N PHE A 150 -10.29 9.38 -5.68
CA PHE A 150 -10.33 10.51 -6.61
C PHE A 150 -10.94 10.12 -7.97
N TYR A 151 -10.49 9.00 -8.57
CA TYR A 151 -11.06 8.52 -9.84
C TYR A 151 -12.49 8.00 -9.67
N GLY A 152 -12.83 7.44 -8.51
CA GLY A 152 -14.21 7.07 -8.16
C GLY A 152 -15.13 8.30 -8.13
N ALA A 153 -14.68 9.42 -7.58
CA ALA A 153 -15.44 10.68 -7.62
C ALA A 153 -15.69 11.14 -9.07
N ILE A 154 -14.66 11.11 -9.92
CA ILE A 154 -14.79 11.45 -11.35
C ILE A 154 -15.79 10.51 -12.05
N TYR A 155 -15.70 9.20 -11.77
CA TYR A 155 -16.63 8.22 -12.32
C TYR A 155 -18.08 8.53 -11.93
N PHE A 156 -18.35 8.89 -10.69
CA PHE A 156 -19.69 9.30 -10.27
C PHE A 156 -20.16 10.57 -10.98
N ILE A 157 -19.30 11.58 -11.16
CA ILE A 157 -19.67 12.78 -11.96
C ILE A 157 -20.07 12.39 -13.39
N ILE A 158 -19.32 11.48 -14.04
CA ILE A 158 -19.66 11.00 -15.39
C ILE A 158 -21.00 10.25 -15.38
N MET A 159 -21.23 9.40 -14.39
CA MET A 159 -22.50 8.69 -14.22
C MET A 159 -23.67 9.64 -14.00
N GLU A 160 -23.46 10.75 -13.29
CA GLU A 160 -24.48 11.79 -13.11
C GLU A 160 -24.87 12.42 -14.45
N ILE A 161 -23.88 12.85 -15.23
CA ILE A 161 -24.08 13.42 -16.56
C ILE A 161 -24.81 12.43 -17.47
N PHE A 162 -24.39 11.17 -17.47
CA PHE A 162 -25.03 10.11 -18.25
C PHE A 162 -26.49 9.90 -17.84
N LEU A 163 -26.79 9.88 -16.53
CA LEU A 163 -28.15 9.76 -16.02
C LEU A 163 -29.01 10.94 -16.48
N TYR A 164 -28.49 12.16 -16.50
CA TYR A 164 -29.21 13.33 -17.03
C TYR A 164 -29.44 13.31 -18.54
N LEU A 165 -28.57 12.65 -19.32
CA LEU A 165 -28.70 12.56 -20.78
C LEU A 165 -29.65 11.45 -21.24
N VAL A 166 -29.73 10.34 -20.50
CA VAL A 166 -30.47 9.13 -20.90
C VAL A 166 -31.87 9.06 -20.30
N LEU A 167 -32.05 9.53 -19.07
CA LEU A 167 -33.34 9.55 -18.36
C LEU A 167 -34.00 10.91 -18.51
#